data_AF-X0U6B0-F1
#
_entry.id   AF-X0U6B0-F1
#
_cell.length_a   1.000
_cell.length_b   1.000
_cell.length_c   1.000
_cell.angle_alpha   90.00
_cell.angle_beta   90.00
_cell.angle_gamma   90.00
#
_symmetry.space_group_name_H-M   'P 1'
#
loop_
_entity.id
_entity.type
_entity.pdbx_description
1 polymer ?
#
loop_
_entity_poly.entity_id
_entity_poly.type
_entity_poly.pdbx_seq_one_letter_code
_entity_poly.pdbx_strand_id
1 'polypeptide(L)'
;HSPDGKAYLLGMGAEENDPKPRPCVKPAAGGGWEVQDCDEDFHHANLSWVTADQVYLARVKPSPETINDIKAYEFFAGHDKKGQPLWTGDFKKIKPLIEWNNHMGCVTATYVPGLKKYLMCITDGWPTVSKMTSYILEADKITGPWRMVTYMKDFGEQAYFLNFPSKFLSDDGKTLWLCYSANFSPGLNGVKLAFNPPGGRYGLCLHEVRLLGLDNN
;
A
#
# COMPACT_ATOMS: atom_id res chain seq x y z
N HIS A 1 -10.61 0.32 -14.33
CA HIS A 1 -11.93 -0.34 -14.53
C HIS A 1 -12.32 -0.96 -13.20
N SER A 2 -13.51 -0.66 -12.69
CA SER A 2 -14.09 -1.31 -11.50
C SER A 2 -15.36 -2.06 -11.91
N PRO A 3 -15.65 -3.25 -11.36
CA PRO A 3 -16.82 -4.04 -11.74
C PRO A 3 -18.16 -3.35 -11.50
N ASP A 4 -18.21 -2.39 -10.58
CA ASP A 4 -19.42 -1.68 -10.15
C ASP A 4 -19.49 -0.23 -10.66
N GLY A 5 -18.53 0.18 -11.49
CA GLY A 5 -18.47 1.54 -12.06
C GLY A 5 -18.13 2.64 -11.05
N LYS A 6 -17.70 2.31 -9.82
CA LYS A 6 -17.24 3.28 -8.83
C LYS A 6 -15.76 3.58 -9.01
N ALA A 7 -15.35 4.83 -8.76
CA ALA A 7 -13.96 5.14 -8.50
C ALA A 7 -13.68 4.95 -7.01
N TYR A 8 -12.53 4.36 -6.69
CA TYR A 8 -12.10 4.07 -5.34
C TYR A 8 -10.87 4.89 -4.99
N LEU A 9 -10.86 5.42 -3.77
CA LEU A 9 -9.70 6.06 -3.17
C LEU A 9 -9.22 5.19 -2.01
N LEU A 10 -7.96 4.78 -2.07
CA LEU A 10 -7.26 4.12 -0.98
C LEU A 10 -6.32 5.13 -0.33
N GLY A 11 -6.35 5.20 1.00
CA GLY A 11 -5.45 6.04 1.77
C GLY A 11 -4.82 5.22 2.88
N MET A 12 -3.51 5.30 3.02
CA MET A 12 -2.84 4.78 4.22
C MET A 12 -3.06 5.77 5.38
N GLY A 13 -3.08 5.26 6.61
CA GLY A 13 -3.25 6.07 7.81
C GLY A 13 -2.74 5.36 9.05
N ALA A 14 -2.69 6.09 10.14
CA ALA A 14 -2.42 5.58 11.48
C ALA A 14 -3.35 6.31 12.46
N GLU A 15 -3.74 5.63 13.54
CA GLU A 15 -4.46 6.28 14.63
C GLU A 15 -3.50 7.13 15.46
N GLU A 16 -3.99 8.25 16.02
CA GLU A 16 -3.16 9.22 16.76
C GLU A 16 -2.44 8.61 17.97
N ASN A 17 -3.00 7.55 18.57
CA ASN A 17 -2.46 6.89 19.75
C ASN A 17 -2.22 5.41 19.43
N ASP A 18 -1.19 5.10 18.64
CA ASP A 18 -0.79 3.70 18.42
C ASP A 18 -0.43 3.07 19.78
N PRO A 19 -1.08 1.96 20.21
CA PRO A 19 -0.71 1.28 21.45
C PRO A 19 0.68 0.61 21.39
N LYS A 20 1.28 0.50 20.20
CA LYS A 20 2.57 -0.17 19.94
C LYS A 20 3.37 0.60 18.86
N PRO A 21 3.71 1.87 19.10
CA PRO A 21 4.38 2.71 18.13
C PRO A 21 5.77 2.17 17.82
N ARG A 22 6.26 2.42 16.60
CA ARG A 22 7.67 2.22 16.28
C ARG A 22 8.55 3.15 17.12
N PRO A 23 9.78 2.73 17.45
CA PRO A 23 10.72 3.62 18.11
C PRO A 23 11.07 4.80 17.20
N CYS A 24 11.25 5.97 17.80
CA CYS A 24 11.87 7.10 17.12
C CYS A 24 13.34 6.77 16.84
N VAL A 25 13.81 7.17 15.67
CA VAL A 25 15.16 6.89 15.22
C VAL A 25 15.81 8.14 14.63
N LYS A 26 17.12 8.22 14.79
CA LYS A 26 17.97 9.23 14.13
C LYS A 26 19.13 8.56 13.40
N PRO A 27 19.74 9.25 12.41
CA PRO A 27 20.93 8.73 11.75
C PRO A 27 22.05 8.43 12.75
N ALA A 28 22.65 7.25 12.66
CA ALA A 28 23.80 6.88 13.49
C ALA A 28 25.11 7.37 12.87
N ALA A 29 26.11 7.68 13.70
CA ALA A 29 27.40 8.21 13.24
C ALA A 29 28.16 7.26 12.28
N GLY A 30 27.94 5.94 12.41
CA GLY A 30 28.52 4.90 11.56
C GLY A 30 27.67 4.54 10.32
N GLY A 31 26.59 5.27 10.06
CA GLY A 31 25.55 4.90 9.11
C GLY A 31 24.47 4.00 9.73
N GLY A 32 23.32 3.93 9.07
CA GLY A 32 22.11 3.33 9.59
C GLY A 32 21.39 4.26 10.58
N TRP A 33 20.71 3.62 11.53
CA TRP A 33 19.79 4.27 12.46
C TRP A 33 20.07 3.81 13.89
N GLU A 34 19.99 4.74 14.84
CA GLU A 34 19.94 4.45 16.27
C GLU A 34 18.62 4.93 16.86
N VAL A 35 18.13 4.19 17.86
CA VAL A 35 16.92 4.57 18.60
C VAL A 35 17.22 5.82 19.42
N GLN A 36 16.28 6.76 19.42
CA GLN A 36 16.30 7.92 20.29
C GLN A 36 15.01 7.99 21.10
N ASP A 37 15.05 8.76 22.18
CA ASP A 37 13.82 9.24 22.79
C ASP A 37 13.05 10.06 21.77
N CYS A 38 11.74 9.84 21.74
CA CYS A 38 10.87 10.61 20.89
C CYS A 38 10.75 12.04 21.44
N ASP A 39 11.10 13.02 20.62
CA ASP A 39 11.19 14.44 20.97
C ASP A 39 10.03 15.28 20.41
N GLU A 40 8.91 14.63 20.07
CA GLU A 40 7.67 15.27 19.66
C GLU A 40 6.54 15.09 20.70
N ASP A 41 5.63 16.06 20.79
CA ASP A 41 4.55 16.13 21.77
C ASP A 41 3.46 15.04 21.64
N PHE A 42 3.55 14.15 20.64
CA PHE A 42 2.48 13.19 20.29
C PHE A 42 2.86 11.75 20.64
N HIS A 43 1.90 10.99 21.18
CA HIS A 43 1.97 9.53 21.35
C HIS A 43 1.85 8.82 19.99
N HIS A 44 2.81 9.07 19.09
CA HIS A 44 3.03 8.63 17.71
C HIS A 44 1.93 7.79 17.01
N ALA A 45 1.33 8.39 15.99
CA ALA A 45 0.83 7.68 14.83
C ALA A 45 2.03 7.24 13.95
N ASN A 46 2.11 5.98 13.52
CA ASN A 46 3.16 5.53 12.57
C ASN A 46 2.84 5.98 11.13
N LEU A 47 2.66 7.29 10.92
CA LEU A 47 2.27 7.86 9.63
C LEU A 47 3.40 8.68 8.99
N SER A 48 3.84 8.25 7.82
CA SER A 48 4.68 9.04 6.92
C SER A 48 4.20 8.84 5.49
N TRP A 49 4.92 9.37 4.50
CA TRP A 49 4.59 9.14 3.09
C TRP A 49 4.72 7.66 2.65
N VAL A 50 5.33 6.79 3.46
CA VAL A 50 5.54 5.35 3.14
C VAL A 50 5.40 4.42 4.36
N THR A 51 4.85 4.92 5.47
CA THR A 51 4.57 4.12 6.68
C THR A 51 3.17 4.44 7.18
N ALA A 52 2.47 3.42 7.66
CA ALA A 52 1.12 3.51 8.23
C ALA A 52 0.77 2.18 8.92
N ASP A 53 -0.34 2.18 9.66
CA ASP A 53 -0.86 1.01 10.39
C ASP A 53 -2.13 0.46 9.77
N GLN A 54 -2.88 1.32 9.07
CA GLN A 54 -4.12 0.99 8.39
C GLN A 54 -4.16 1.47 6.95
N VAL A 55 -5.03 0.81 6.17
CA VAL A 55 -5.53 1.32 4.89
C VAL A 55 -7.01 1.64 5.05
N TYR A 56 -7.43 2.78 4.51
CA TYR A 56 -8.80 3.26 4.48
C TYR A 56 -9.33 3.30 3.04
N LEU A 57 -10.65 3.22 2.90
CA LEU A 57 -11.32 3.15 1.61
C LEU A 57 -12.47 4.14 1.53
N ALA A 58 -12.49 4.90 0.44
CA ALA A 58 -13.64 5.69 0.00
C ALA A 58 -14.02 5.35 -1.43
N ARG A 59 -15.25 5.62 -1.82
CA ARG A 59 -15.73 5.44 -3.19
C ARG A 59 -16.63 6.57 -3.64
N VAL A 60 -16.69 6.78 -4.94
CA VAL A 60 -17.54 7.79 -5.58
C VAL A 60 -18.03 7.28 -6.93
N LYS A 61 -19.21 7.72 -7.39
CA LYS A 61 -19.58 7.56 -8.80
C LYS A 61 -18.82 8.64 -9.58
N PRO A 62 -17.86 8.32 -10.45
CA PRO A 62 -16.92 9.32 -10.95
C PRO A 62 -17.54 10.25 -12.00
N SER A 63 -17.36 11.55 -11.80
CA SER A 63 -17.47 12.65 -12.77
C SER A 63 -16.54 13.79 -12.34
N PRO A 64 -16.25 14.78 -13.21
CA PRO A 64 -15.48 15.97 -12.82
C PRO A 64 -16.05 16.70 -11.60
N GLU A 65 -17.38 16.70 -11.45
CA GLU A 65 -18.08 17.35 -10.35
C GLU A 65 -17.96 16.51 -9.06
N THR A 66 -18.30 15.22 -9.12
CA THR A 66 -18.40 14.38 -7.91
C THR A 66 -17.04 14.06 -7.31
N ILE A 67 -15.97 13.95 -8.11
CA ILE A 67 -14.64 13.62 -7.58
C ILE A 67 -14.08 14.75 -6.71
N ASN A 68 -14.55 15.98 -6.91
CA ASN A 68 -14.16 17.19 -6.19
C ASN A 68 -15.15 17.59 -5.08
N ASP A 69 -16.20 16.80 -4.83
CA ASP A 69 -17.19 17.07 -3.78
C ASP A 69 -17.20 15.94 -2.74
N ILE A 70 -16.72 16.23 -1.52
CA ILE A 70 -16.70 15.27 -0.41
C ILE A 70 -18.09 14.71 -0.09
N LYS A 71 -19.17 15.46 -0.34
CA LYS A 71 -20.55 15.00 -0.08
C LYS A 71 -21.00 13.92 -1.06
N ALA A 72 -20.31 13.75 -2.19
CA ALA A 72 -20.58 12.69 -3.16
C ALA A 72 -19.89 11.35 -2.80
N TYR A 73 -18.99 11.36 -1.82
CA TYR A 73 -18.24 10.18 -1.41
C TYR A 73 -19.01 9.34 -0.38
N GLU A 74 -18.76 8.04 -0.47
CA GLU A 74 -19.11 7.06 0.55
C GLU A 74 -17.81 6.51 1.17
N PHE A 75 -17.73 6.46 2.49
CA PHE A 75 -16.60 5.96 3.26
C PHE A 75 -16.90 4.58 3.79
N PHE A 76 -15.91 3.69 3.76
CA PHE A 76 -16.05 2.34 4.29
C PHE A 76 -16.16 2.39 5.83
N ALA A 77 -17.21 1.79 6.38
CA ALA A 77 -17.55 1.82 7.80
C ALA A 77 -17.45 0.43 8.47
N GLY A 78 -16.67 -0.48 7.88
CA GLY A 78 -16.52 -1.86 8.31
C GLY A 78 -17.54 -2.80 7.67
N HIS A 79 -17.73 -3.97 8.28
CA HIS A 79 -18.70 -4.97 7.87
C HIS A 79 -19.82 -5.11 8.91
N ASP A 80 -21.02 -5.45 8.46
CA ASP A 80 -22.11 -5.87 9.35
C ASP A 80 -21.90 -7.29 9.90
N LYS A 81 -22.82 -7.76 10.75
CA LYS A 81 -22.77 -9.12 11.33
C LYS A 81 -22.84 -10.25 10.29
N LYS A 82 -23.25 -9.96 9.06
CA LYS A 82 -23.35 -10.90 7.93
C LYS A 82 -22.15 -10.77 6.97
N GLY A 83 -21.15 -9.95 7.32
CA GLY A 83 -19.98 -9.71 6.48
C GLY A 83 -20.25 -8.82 5.26
N GLN A 84 -21.36 -8.06 5.23
CA GLN A 84 -21.63 -7.11 4.14
C GLN A 84 -20.98 -5.76 4.45
N PRO A 85 -20.38 -5.10 3.44
CA PRO A 85 -19.70 -3.83 3.65
C PRO A 85 -20.71 -2.72 3.96
N LEU A 86 -20.43 -1.97 5.02
CA LEU A 86 -21.17 -0.79 5.41
C LEU A 86 -20.50 0.45 4.80
N TRP A 87 -21.33 1.35 4.28
CA TRP A 87 -20.91 2.60 3.67
C TRP A 87 -21.62 3.77 4.34
N THR A 88 -20.91 4.87 4.56
CA THR A 88 -21.44 6.06 5.22
C THR A 88 -21.02 7.32 4.49
N GLY A 89 -21.86 8.36 4.50
CA GLY A 89 -21.49 9.70 4.04
C GLY A 89 -20.79 10.54 5.12
N ASP A 90 -20.66 10.02 6.35
CA ASP A 90 -20.03 10.71 7.47
C ASP A 90 -18.58 10.24 7.62
N PHE A 91 -17.62 11.07 7.19
CA PHE A 91 -16.20 10.77 7.25
C PHE A 91 -15.71 10.36 8.65
N LYS A 92 -16.32 10.91 9.71
CA LYS A 92 -15.92 10.59 11.10
C LYS A 92 -16.22 9.14 11.50
N LYS A 93 -17.02 8.42 10.72
CA LYS A 93 -17.40 7.02 10.94
C LYS A 93 -16.62 6.05 10.07
N ILE A 94 -15.63 6.53 9.30
CA ILE A 94 -14.76 5.67 8.52
C ILE A 94 -14.07 4.67 9.43
N LYS A 95 -13.87 3.46 8.93
CA LYS A 95 -13.10 2.42 9.61
C LYS A 95 -11.97 1.91 8.72
N PRO A 96 -10.90 1.38 9.31
CA PRO A 96 -9.87 0.67 8.54
C PRO A 96 -10.49 -0.40 7.64
N LEU A 97 -10.07 -0.44 6.38
CA LEU A 97 -10.34 -1.53 5.45
C LEU A 97 -9.55 -2.78 5.88
N ILE A 98 -8.26 -2.58 6.13
CA ILE A 98 -7.33 -3.56 6.67
C ILE A 98 -6.34 -2.86 7.60
N GLU A 99 -5.86 -3.60 8.58
CA GLU A 99 -4.89 -3.15 9.58
C GLU A 99 -3.80 -4.21 9.73
N TRP A 100 -2.56 -3.75 9.77
CA TRP A 100 -1.42 -4.52 10.22
C TRP A 100 -0.43 -3.51 10.78
N ASN A 101 -0.46 -3.36 12.11
CA ASN A 101 0.35 -2.37 12.80
C ASN A 101 1.78 -2.38 12.29
N ASN A 102 2.30 -1.24 11.89
CA ASN A 102 3.63 -1.03 11.35
C ASN A 102 3.90 -1.52 9.92
N HIS A 103 2.90 -1.97 9.16
CA HIS A 103 3.14 -2.60 7.85
C HIS A 103 2.31 -2.02 6.69
N MET A 104 1.47 -1.01 6.92
CA MET A 104 0.46 -0.54 5.96
C MET A 104 0.82 0.78 5.26
N GLY A 105 2.07 0.94 4.82
CA GLY A 105 2.53 2.16 4.12
C GLY A 105 1.94 2.37 2.73
N CYS A 106 2.72 2.90 1.78
CA CYS A 106 2.15 3.35 0.51
C CYS A 106 1.38 2.21 -0.20
N VAL A 107 0.16 2.49 -0.65
CA VAL A 107 -0.81 1.48 -1.06
C VAL A 107 -1.42 1.79 -2.43
N THR A 108 -1.58 0.76 -3.25
CA THR A 108 -2.40 0.81 -4.47
C THR A 108 -3.22 -0.47 -4.61
N ALA A 109 -4.33 -0.45 -5.34
CA ALA A 109 -5.04 -1.67 -5.71
C ALA A 109 -5.56 -1.61 -7.13
N THR A 110 -5.60 -2.76 -7.80
CA THR A 110 -6.08 -2.91 -9.18
C THR A 110 -6.96 -4.14 -9.29
N TYR A 111 -8.10 -3.99 -9.95
CA TYR A 111 -8.92 -5.12 -10.37
C TYR A 111 -8.33 -5.78 -11.62
N VAL A 112 -8.13 -7.10 -11.57
CA VAL A 112 -7.64 -7.95 -12.66
C VAL A 112 -8.82 -8.77 -13.21
N PRO A 113 -9.40 -8.40 -14.37
CA PRO A 113 -10.61 -9.03 -14.89
C PRO A 113 -10.48 -10.53 -15.16
N GLY A 114 -9.36 -10.97 -15.72
CA GLY A 114 -9.10 -12.38 -16.04
C GLY A 114 -9.14 -13.30 -14.81
N LEU A 115 -8.77 -12.76 -13.64
CA LEU A 115 -8.81 -13.49 -12.36
C LEU A 115 -10.07 -13.20 -11.56
N LYS A 116 -10.82 -12.14 -11.91
CA LYS A 116 -11.93 -11.58 -11.12
C LYS A 116 -11.52 -11.22 -9.69
N LYS A 117 -10.29 -10.76 -9.52
CA LYS A 117 -9.68 -10.42 -8.23
C LYS A 117 -9.12 -9.02 -8.22
N TYR A 118 -9.07 -8.42 -7.04
CA TYR A 118 -8.24 -7.27 -6.75
C TYR A 118 -6.87 -7.72 -6.30
N LEU A 119 -5.83 -7.06 -6.79
CA LEU A 119 -4.47 -7.13 -6.26
C LEU A 119 -4.16 -5.79 -5.60
N MET A 120 -3.72 -5.82 -4.34
CA MET A 120 -3.28 -4.65 -3.60
C MET A 120 -1.77 -4.73 -3.37
N CYS A 121 -1.04 -3.69 -3.71
CA CYS A 121 0.38 -3.56 -3.42
C CYS A 121 0.56 -2.63 -2.22
N ILE A 122 1.36 -3.04 -1.26
CA ILE A 122 1.72 -2.24 -0.09
C ILE A 122 3.25 -2.25 0.08
N THR A 123 3.80 -1.10 0.44
CA THR A 123 5.18 -0.98 0.91
C THR A 123 5.20 -0.51 2.35
N ASP A 124 5.83 -1.28 3.23
CA ASP A 124 6.32 -0.80 4.51
C ASP A 124 7.72 -0.20 4.32
N GLY A 125 7.78 1.13 4.36
CA GLY A 125 8.98 1.86 4.04
C GLY A 125 9.78 2.36 5.23
N TRP A 126 9.51 1.94 6.47
CA TRP A 126 10.23 2.49 7.62
C TRP A 126 11.71 2.11 7.65
N PRO A 127 12.62 2.99 8.11
CA PRO A 127 12.43 4.40 8.50
C PRO A 127 12.65 5.40 7.33
N THR A 128 12.03 5.17 6.19
CA THR A 128 12.14 5.94 4.94
C THR A 128 13.49 5.80 4.23
N VAL A 129 14.61 6.15 4.87
CA VAL A 129 15.95 6.01 4.29
C VAL A 129 16.58 4.70 4.76
N SER A 130 16.03 3.60 4.25
CA SER A 130 16.51 2.23 4.50
C SER A 130 16.05 1.31 3.37
N LYS A 131 16.39 0.02 3.49
CA LYS A 131 15.71 -0.99 2.70
C LYS A 131 14.24 -1.09 3.10
N MET A 132 13.37 -1.32 2.14
CA MET A 132 11.92 -1.35 2.30
C MET A 132 11.35 -2.72 1.97
N THR A 133 10.24 -3.06 2.62
CA THR A 133 9.55 -4.31 2.32
C THR A 133 8.26 -4.03 1.58
N SER A 134 8.03 -4.77 0.49
CA SER A 134 6.78 -4.70 -0.25
C SER A 134 6.07 -6.03 -0.26
N TYR A 135 4.74 -6.02 -0.37
CA TYR A 135 3.96 -7.24 -0.44
C TYR A 135 2.68 -7.03 -1.24
N ILE A 136 2.10 -8.14 -1.69
CA ILE A 136 0.90 -8.15 -2.53
C ILE A 136 -0.18 -8.93 -1.80
N LEU A 137 -1.38 -8.35 -1.73
CA LEU A 137 -2.59 -8.99 -1.23
C LEU A 137 -3.58 -9.23 -2.38
N GLU A 138 -4.43 -10.25 -2.25
CA GLU A 138 -5.56 -10.49 -3.13
C GLU A 138 -6.90 -10.46 -2.39
N ALA A 139 -7.97 -10.09 -3.10
CA ALA A 139 -9.34 -10.25 -2.62
C ALA A 139 -10.32 -10.36 -3.80
N ASP A 140 -11.43 -11.08 -3.59
CA ASP A 140 -12.50 -11.16 -4.62
C ASP A 140 -13.34 -9.87 -4.66
N LYS A 141 -13.33 -9.10 -3.56
CA LYS A 141 -14.01 -7.80 -3.42
C LYS A 141 -13.01 -6.77 -2.90
N ILE A 142 -13.15 -5.50 -3.30
CA ILE A 142 -12.31 -4.40 -2.80
C ILE A 142 -12.41 -4.23 -1.27
N THR A 143 -13.52 -4.64 -0.67
CA THR A 143 -13.72 -4.61 0.78
C THR A 143 -13.14 -5.85 1.49
N GLY A 144 -12.43 -6.72 0.78
CA GLY A 144 -11.87 -7.94 1.33
C GLY A 144 -12.86 -9.12 1.40
N PRO A 145 -12.53 -10.17 2.18
CA PRO A 145 -11.31 -10.31 2.98
C PRO A 145 -10.05 -10.36 2.09
N TRP A 146 -8.98 -9.73 2.56
CA TRP A 146 -7.68 -9.71 1.87
C TRP A 146 -6.78 -10.85 2.35
N ARG A 147 -6.02 -11.45 1.42
CA ARG A 147 -5.09 -12.54 1.70
C ARG A 147 -3.74 -12.26 1.06
N MET A 148 -2.65 -12.65 1.73
CA MET A 148 -1.31 -12.44 1.21
C MET A 148 -1.01 -13.37 0.04
N VAL A 149 -0.54 -12.79 -1.07
CA VAL A 149 -0.03 -13.52 -2.24
C VAL A 149 1.46 -13.74 -2.10
N THR A 150 2.20 -12.67 -1.78
CA THR A 150 3.66 -12.73 -1.61
C THR A 150 4.15 -11.63 -0.69
N TYR A 151 5.21 -11.92 0.06
CA TYR A 151 5.94 -10.99 0.91
C TYR A 151 7.37 -10.85 0.37
N MET A 152 7.73 -9.65 -0.06
CA MET A 152 8.97 -9.38 -0.79
C MET A 152 9.84 -8.44 0.05
N LYS A 153 10.55 -9.03 1.01
CA LYS A 153 11.53 -8.33 1.83
C LYS A 153 12.63 -7.73 0.95
N ASP A 154 12.96 -6.47 1.20
CA ASP A 154 14.01 -5.73 0.49
C ASP A 154 13.81 -5.69 -1.05
N PHE A 155 12.55 -5.74 -1.52
CA PHE A 155 12.25 -5.65 -2.96
C PHE A 155 12.62 -4.29 -3.53
N GLY A 156 13.30 -4.28 -4.68
CA GLY A 156 13.93 -3.08 -5.24
C GLY A 156 15.02 -2.48 -4.33
N GLU A 157 15.38 -3.17 -3.25
CA GLU A 157 15.99 -2.69 -2.00
C GLU A 157 15.26 -1.51 -1.34
N GLN A 158 14.80 -0.52 -2.09
CA GLN A 158 13.98 0.59 -1.60
C GLN A 158 12.85 0.88 -2.58
N ALA A 159 12.04 -0.13 -2.96
CA ALA A 159 10.90 0.08 -3.86
C ALA A 159 9.71 0.70 -3.13
N TYR A 160 9.01 1.61 -3.82
CA TYR A 160 7.81 2.29 -3.34
C TYR A 160 6.87 2.61 -4.54
N PHE A 161 5.62 2.97 -4.23
CA PHE A 161 4.54 3.15 -5.21
C PHE A 161 4.37 1.97 -6.17
N LEU A 162 4.45 0.75 -5.65
CA LEU A 162 4.15 -0.44 -6.43
C LEU A 162 2.69 -0.39 -6.92
N ASN A 163 2.48 -0.69 -8.19
CA ASN A 163 1.16 -0.78 -8.79
C ASN A 163 1.16 -1.71 -10.00
N PHE A 164 -0.01 -2.31 -10.28
CA PHE A 164 -0.26 -3.06 -11.50
C PHE A 164 -1.16 -2.22 -12.41
N PRO A 165 -0.64 -1.47 -13.41
CA PRO A 165 -1.50 -0.65 -14.24
C PRO A 165 -2.46 -1.54 -15.04
N SER A 166 -3.78 -1.31 -14.90
CA SER A 166 -4.81 -2.15 -15.52
C SER A 166 -4.76 -2.27 -17.06
N LYS A 167 -3.95 -1.44 -17.73
CA LYS A 167 -3.72 -1.49 -19.19
C LYS A 167 -2.68 -2.54 -19.61
N PHE A 168 -1.86 -3.01 -18.68
CA PHE A 168 -0.74 -3.92 -18.94
C PHE A 168 -0.95 -5.27 -18.23
N LEU A 169 -2.14 -5.84 -18.41
CA LEU A 169 -2.53 -7.15 -17.90
C LEU A 169 -2.83 -8.05 -19.11
N SER A 170 -2.43 -9.32 -19.06
CA SER A 170 -2.90 -10.31 -20.03
C SER A 170 -4.39 -10.59 -19.85
N ASP A 171 -5.05 -11.10 -20.89
CA ASP A 171 -6.49 -11.41 -20.87
C ASP A 171 -6.86 -12.41 -19.76
N ASP A 172 -6.00 -13.40 -19.51
CA ASP A 172 -6.16 -14.37 -18.42
C ASP A 172 -5.75 -13.83 -17.05
N GLY A 173 -5.17 -12.63 -16.99
CA GLY A 173 -4.71 -11.97 -15.78
C GLY A 173 -3.48 -12.62 -15.11
N LYS A 174 -2.81 -13.58 -15.75
CA LYS A 174 -1.65 -14.28 -15.17
C LYS A 174 -0.31 -13.63 -15.49
N THR A 175 -0.25 -12.77 -16.51
CA THR A 175 0.93 -11.97 -16.86
C THR A 175 0.60 -10.50 -16.66
N LEU A 176 1.42 -9.80 -15.90
CA LEU A 176 1.15 -8.44 -15.43
C LEU A 176 2.43 -7.62 -15.56
N TRP A 177 2.31 -6.29 -15.63
CA TRP A 177 3.46 -5.40 -15.45
C TRP A 177 3.42 -4.74 -14.07
N LEU A 178 4.42 -5.05 -13.25
CA LEU A 178 4.67 -4.36 -11.99
C LEU A 178 5.38 -3.04 -12.28
N CYS A 179 4.74 -1.95 -11.91
CA CYS A 179 5.25 -0.60 -11.97
C CYS A 179 5.66 -0.14 -10.58
N TYR A 180 6.84 0.46 -10.44
CA TYR A 180 7.33 1.03 -9.17
C TYR A 180 8.44 2.06 -9.41
N SER A 181 8.82 2.77 -8.36
CA SER A 181 10.09 3.50 -8.29
C SER A 181 10.95 2.96 -7.14
N ALA A 182 12.27 3.12 -7.20
CA ALA A 182 13.14 2.64 -6.13
C ALA A 182 14.35 3.55 -5.89
N ASN A 183 15.04 3.36 -4.77
CA ASN A 183 16.38 3.90 -4.51
C ASN A 183 16.46 5.43 -4.65
N PHE A 184 15.55 6.17 -4.01
CA PHE A 184 15.58 7.64 -4.00
C PHE A 184 16.67 8.23 -3.09
N SER A 185 17.24 7.41 -2.20
CA SER A 185 18.21 7.85 -1.20
C SER A 185 19.56 7.08 -1.16
N PRO A 186 20.20 6.74 -2.30
CA PRO A 186 21.46 6.00 -2.26
C PRO A 186 22.54 6.77 -1.49
N GLY A 187 23.19 6.12 -0.53
CA GLY A 187 24.27 6.70 0.27
C GLY A 187 23.81 7.61 1.42
N LEU A 188 22.54 8.01 1.46
CA LEU A 188 22.00 8.73 2.63
C LEU A 188 22.00 7.79 3.84
N ASN A 189 22.37 8.32 5.01
CA ASN A 189 22.57 7.57 6.25
C ASN A 189 23.46 6.32 6.07
N GLY A 190 24.43 6.34 5.16
CA GLY A 190 25.32 5.19 4.93
C GLY A 190 24.62 3.95 4.33
N VAL A 191 23.37 4.08 3.89
CA VAL A 191 22.62 2.97 3.28
C VAL A 191 23.17 2.69 1.88
N LYS A 192 23.55 1.44 1.65
CA LYS A 192 23.95 0.94 0.33
C LYS A 192 22.76 0.22 -0.29
N LEU A 193 22.32 0.72 -1.44
CA LEU A 193 21.20 0.17 -2.19
C LEU A 193 21.69 -0.41 -3.51
N ALA A 194 21.35 -1.67 -3.76
CA ALA A 194 21.52 -2.34 -5.03
C ALA A 194 20.26 -2.21 -5.89
N PHE A 195 20.40 -2.48 -7.19
CA PHE A 195 19.26 -2.62 -8.09
C PHE A 195 18.86 -4.09 -8.17
N ASN A 196 17.85 -4.46 -7.38
CA ASN A 196 17.33 -5.83 -7.32
C ASN A 196 15.79 -5.84 -7.33
N PRO A 197 15.13 -6.13 -8.47
CA PRO A 197 15.69 -6.73 -9.68
C PRO A 197 16.52 -5.75 -10.55
N PRO A 198 17.40 -6.26 -11.42
CA PRO A 198 18.14 -5.44 -12.38
C PRO A 198 17.21 -4.61 -13.25
N GLY A 199 17.48 -3.30 -13.38
CA GLY A 199 16.62 -2.36 -14.11
C GLY A 199 15.75 -1.48 -13.19
N GLY A 200 15.60 -1.84 -11.91
CA GLY A 200 15.05 -0.94 -10.89
C GLY A 200 15.94 0.29 -10.71
N ARG A 201 15.36 1.47 -10.43
CA ARG A 201 16.07 2.74 -10.17
C ARG A 201 15.12 3.83 -9.66
N TYR A 202 15.68 5.01 -9.37
CA TYR A 202 14.89 6.21 -9.10
C TYR A 202 14.26 6.73 -10.38
N GLY A 203 13.02 6.30 -10.62
CA GLY A 203 12.23 6.58 -11.82
C GLY A 203 11.20 5.49 -12.08
N LEU A 204 10.41 5.66 -13.14
CA LEU A 204 9.42 4.66 -13.55
C LEU A 204 10.12 3.36 -13.99
N CYS A 205 9.98 2.31 -13.18
CA CYS A 205 10.45 0.96 -13.46
C CYS A 205 9.25 0.10 -13.86
N LEU A 206 9.43 -0.75 -14.87
CA LEU A 206 8.40 -1.63 -15.41
C LEU A 206 8.99 -3.03 -15.55
N HIS A 207 8.42 -3.98 -14.83
CA HIS A 207 8.84 -5.38 -14.85
C HIS A 207 7.65 -6.27 -15.16
N GLU A 208 7.76 -7.09 -16.20
CA GLU A 208 6.80 -8.16 -16.41
C GLU A 208 6.92 -9.19 -15.29
N VAL A 209 5.78 -9.59 -14.72
CA VAL A 209 5.68 -10.61 -13.68
C VAL A 209 4.62 -11.62 -14.07
N ARG A 210 4.81 -12.85 -13.57
CA ARG A 210 3.87 -13.94 -13.76
C ARG A 210 3.33 -14.40 -12.42
N LEU A 211 2.01 -14.50 -12.30
CA LEU A 211 1.37 -15.13 -11.15
C LEU A 211 1.44 -16.66 -11.32
N LEU A 212 2.05 -17.31 -10.34
CA LEU A 212 2.13 -18.77 -10.28
C LEU A 212 0.92 -19.29 -9.50
N GLY A 213 0.07 -20.06 -10.17
CA GLY A 213 -1.00 -20.81 -9.50
C GLY A 213 -0.46 -22.11 -8.90
N LEU A 214 -1.31 -22.84 -8.19
CA LEU A 214 -0.96 -24.14 -7.59
C LEU A 214 -0.54 -25.20 -8.63
N ASP A 215 -0.98 -25.05 -9.88
CA ASP A 215 -0.76 -26.04 -10.95
C ASP A 215 0.60 -25.90 -11.66
N ASN A 216 1.47 -24.99 -11.22
CA ASN A 216 2.75 -24.67 -11.88
C ASN A 216 4.01 -24.97 -11.02
N ASN A 217 3.93 -25.93 -10.09
CA ASN A 217 5.10 -26.49 -9.39
C ASN A 217 5.61 -27.76 -10.05
#